data_AF-A0A7S3RLT0-F1
#
_entry.id   AF-A0A7S3RLT0-F1
#
_cell.length_a   1.000
_cell.length_b   1.000
_cell.length_c   1.000
_cell.angle_alpha   90.00
_cell.angle_beta   90.00
_cell.angle_gamma   90.00
#
_symmetry.space_group_name_H-M   'P 1'
#
loop_
_entity.id
_entity.type
_entity.pdbx_description
1 polymer ?
#
loop_
_entity_poly.entity_id
_entity_poly.type
_entity_poly.pdbx_seq_one_letter_code
_entity_poly.pdbx_strand_id
1 'polypeptide(L)'
;AHWAEYGRNYYARYDYEGVDKPKSEEMMAAMASKAGALKGTSVQGMEIATNDVFEYTDPVDGSVSKNQGIRFIFTDGSRIIFRLSGTGVAGATVRLYLEKYTAPSGDLGRDAFE
;
A
#
# COMPACT_ATOMS: atom_id res chain seq x y z
N ALA A 1 11.29 22.95 8.11
CA ALA A 1 10.82 22.87 9.50
C ALA A 1 10.21 21.49 9.80
N HIS A 2 9.13 21.06 9.13
CA HIS A 2 8.45 19.79 9.46
C HIS A 2 9.27 18.51 9.22
N TRP A 3 9.83 18.30 8.02
CA TRP A 3 10.60 17.08 7.73
C TRP A 3 11.89 16.93 8.55
N ALA A 4 12.46 18.07 8.97
CA ALA A 4 13.61 18.06 9.87
C ALA A 4 13.27 17.60 11.29
N GLU A 5 11.99 17.61 11.67
CA GLU A 5 11.52 17.17 12.99
C GLU A 5 11.00 15.73 12.95
N TYR A 6 10.17 15.40 11.96
CA TYR A 6 9.44 14.10 11.92
C TYR A 6 9.97 13.13 10.85
N GLY A 7 10.84 13.59 9.96
CA GLY A 7 11.21 12.88 8.75
C GLY A 7 10.23 13.16 7.62
N ARG A 8 10.48 12.54 6.47
CA ARG A 8 9.66 12.68 5.26
C ARG A 8 9.08 11.32 4.88
N ASN A 9 7.79 11.30 4.60
CA ASN A 9 7.15 10.21 3.87
C ASN A 9 7.10 10.61 2.40
N TYR A 10 7.98 10.03 1.60
CA TYR A 10 7.92 10.17 0.15
C TYR A 10 6.71 9.41 -0.34
N TYR A 11 5.80 10.09 -1.01
CA TYR A 11 4.54 9.51 -1.45
C TYR A 11 4.39 9.61 -2.95
N ALA A 12 4.02 8.49 -3.58
CA ALA A 12 3.64 8.42 -4.97
C ALA A 12 2.36 7.57 -5.12
N ARG A 13 1.54 7.93 -6.12
CA ARG A 13 0.38 7.15 -6.53
C ARG A 13 0.46 6.86 -8.02
N TYR A 14 0.33 5.59 -8.36
CA TYR A 14 0.23 5.11 -9.73
C TYR A 14 -1.18 4.59 -9.96
N ASP A 15 -1.86 5.15 -10.94
CA ASP A 15 -3.18 4.71 -11.38
C ASP A 15 -3.02 3.97 -12.72
N TYR A 16 -3.18 2.64 -12.69
CA TYR A 16 -3.21 1.81 -13.89
C TYR A 16 -4.66 1.70 -14.36
N GLU A 17 -5.04 2.56 -15.30
CA GLU A 17 -6.42 2.68 -15.78
C GLU A 17 -6.72 1.75 -16.96
N GLY A 18 -8.00 1.38 -17.12
CA GLY A 18 -8.46 0.57 -18.25
C GLY A 18 -7.87 -0.84 -18.29
N VAL A 19 -7.39 -1.36 -17.16
CA VAL A 19 -6.78 -2.70 -17.10
C VAL A 19 -7.84 -3.79 -17.16
N ASP A 20 -7.44 -4.98 -17.60
CA ASP A 20 -8.29 -6.17 -17.62
C ASP A 20 -8.76 -6.51 -16.19
N LYS A 21 -10.07 -6.46 -15.99
CA LYS A 21 -10.68 -6.61 -14.66
C LYS A 21 -10.47 -8.03 -14.11
N PRO A 22 -10.82 -9.12 -14.82
CA PRO A 22 -10.58 -10.48 -14.32
C PRO A 22 -9.13 -10.75 -13.91
N LYS A 23 -8.15 -10.29 -14.71
CA LYS A 23 -6.73 -10.46 -14.39
C LYS A 23 -6.29 -9.60 -13.20
N SER A 24 -6.85 -8.41 -13.06
CA SER A 24 -6.61 -7.57 -11.89
C SER A 24 -7.18 -8.19 -10.62
N GLU A 25 -8.38 -8.79 -10.69
CA GLU A 25 -8.98 -9.53 -9.57
C GLU A 25 -8.14 -10.75 -9.19
N GLU A 26 -7.64 -11.53 -10.17
CA GLU A 26 -6.73 -12.66 -9.97
C GLU A 26 -5.44 -12.22 -9.26
N MET A 27 -4.84 -11.11 -9.71
CA MET A 27 -3.64 -10.53 -9.09
C MET A 27 -3.88 -10.14 -7.62
N MET A 28 -5.00 -9.45 -7.35
CA MET A 28 -5.37 -9.06 -5.98
C MET A 28 -5.63 -10.29 -5.10
N ALA A 29 -6.33 -11.30 -5.61
CA ALA A 29 -6.59 -12.55 -4.89
C ALA A 29 -5.29 -13.30 -4.56
N ALA A 30 -4.33 -13.36 -5.49
CA ALA A 30 -3.03 -14.00 -5.28
C ALA A 30 -2.18 -13.28 -4.22
N MET A 31 -2.30 -11.96 -4.11
CA MET A 31 -1.67 -11.21 -3.01
C MET A 31 -2.39 -11.44 -1.68
N ALA A 32 -3.72 -11.41 -1.68
CA ALA A 32 -4.54 -11.65 -0.49
C ALA A 32 -4.33 -13.05 0.08
N SER A 33 -4.16 -14.08 -0.75
CA SER A 33 -3.91 -15.46 -0.32
C SER A 33 -2.58 -15.63 0.42
N LYS A 34 -1.68 -14.65 0.33
CA LYS A 34 -0.38 -14.62 1.03
C LYS A 34 -0.42 -13.76 2.28
N ALA A 35 -1.57 -13.20 2.67
CA ALA A 35 -1.71 -12.37 3.88
C ALA A 35 -1.11 -13.09 5.11
N GLY A 36 -0.32 -12.36 5.89
CA GLY A 36 0.41 -12.84 7.06
C GLY A 36 1.66 -13.68 6.75
N ALA A 37 1.72 -14.32 5.58
CA ALA A 37 2.78 -15.28 5.25
C ALA A 37 4.14 -14.63 4.94
N LEU A 38 4.20 -13.32 4.73
CA LEU A 38 5.43 -12.62 4.35
C LEU A 38 6.04 -11.80 5.50
N LYS A 39 5.38 -11.76 6.66
CA LYS A 39 5.92 -11.10 7.86
C LYS A 39 7.29 -11.67 8.23
N GLY A 40 8.25 -10.78 8.51
CA GLY A 40 9.63 -11.12 8.85
C GLY A 40 10.51 -11.46 7.64
N THR A 41 9.95 -11.54 6.43
CA THR A 41 10.76 -11.65 5.21
C THR A 41 11.28 -10.28 4.78
N SER A 42 12.37 -10.27 4.01
CA SER A 42 12.97 -9.04 3.48
C SER A 42 12.84 -8.98 1.95
N VAL A 43 12.49 -7.81 1.44
CA VAL A 43 12.43 -7.52 0.00
C VAL A 43 13.24 -6.25 -0.24
N GLN A 44 14.23 -6.31 -1.13
CA GLN A 44 15.13 -5.17 -1.41
C GLN A 44 15.77 -4.58 -0.14
N GLY A 45 16.12 -5.42 0.83
CA GLY A 45 16.69 -4.99 2.11
C GLY A 45 15.71 -4.35 3.09
N MET A 46 14.41 -4.32 2.78
CA MET A 46 13.35 -3.83 3.68
C MET A 46 12.58 -5.01 4.27
N GLU A 47 12.47 -5.07 5.59
CA GLU A 47 11.76 -6.14 6.30
C GLU A 47 10.26 -5.84 6.41
N ILE A 48 9.43 -6.83 6.09
CA ILE A 48 7.96 -6.73 6.16
C ILE A 48 7.49 -6.95 7.60
N ALA A 49 6.91 -5.92 8.21
CA ALA A 49 6.27 -5.99 9.52
C ALA A 49 4.86 -6.58 9.46
N THR A 50 4.10 -6.21 8.43
CA THR A 50 2.71 -6.65 8.21
C THR A 50 2.45 -6.80 6.72
N ASN A 51 1.79 -7.89 6.33
CA ASN A 51 1.16 -7.98 5.02
C ASN A 51 -0.27 -8.51 5.16
N ASP A 52 -1.27 -7.73 4.79
CA ASP A 52 -2.67 -8.07 5.07
C ASP A 52 -3.65 -7.50 4.04
N VAL A 53 -4.92 -7.87 4.20
CA VAL A 53 -6.05 -7.24 3.54
C VAL A 53 -6.72 -6.34 4.56
N PHE A 54 -6.74 -5.03 4.30
CA PHE A 54 -7.24 -4.03 5.24
C PHE A 54 -8.74 -4.21 5.49
N GLU A 55 -9.08 -4.25 6.77
CA GLU A 55 -10.43 -4.23 7.31
C GLU A 55 -10.51 -3.12 8.35
N TYR A 56 -11.64 -2.42 8.39
CA TYR A 56 -11.92 -1.37 9.35
C TYR A 56 -13.27 -1.63 10.00
N THR A 57 -13.30 -1.61 11.33
CA THR A 57 -14.52 -1.62 12.14
C THR A 57 -14.75 -0.23 12.68
N ASP A 58 -15.87 0.38 12.30
CA ASP A 58 -16.22 1.71 12.74
C ASP A 58 -16.59 1.72 14.24
N PRO A 59 -15.98 2.57 15.08
CA PRO A 59 -16.22 2.57 16.52
C PRO A 59 -17.52 3.27 16.93
N VAL A 60 -18.20 3.96 16.00
CA VAL A 60 -19.47 4.66 16.26
C VAL A 60 -20.66 3.75 16.00
N ASP A 61 -20.69 3.10 14.83
CA ASP A 61 -21.83 2.28 14.41
C ASP A 61 -21.54 0.76 14.36
N GLY A 62 -20.29 0.35 14.56
CA GLY A 62 -19.88 -1.06 14.55
C GLY A 62 -19.84 -1.68 13.15
N SER A 63 -20.05 -0.92 12.08
CA SER A 63 -20.01 -1.41 10.72
C SER A 63 -18.60 -1.88 10.35
N VAL A 64 -18.52 -2.95 9.54
CA VAL A 64 -17.26 -3.58 9.16
C VAL A 64 -17.05 -3.46 7.65
N SER A 65 -16.03 -2.69 7.27
CA SER A 65 -15.59 -2.52 5.89
C SER A 65 -14.41 -3.44 5.60
N LYS A 66 -14.68 -4.55 4.90
CA LYS A 66 -13.65 -5.55 4.51
C LYS A 66 -13.06 -5.23 3.13
N ASN A 67 -11.93 -5.85 2.81
CA ASN A 67 -11.31 -5.81 1.47
C ASN A 67 -10.97 -4.40 0.98
N GLN A 68 -10.55 -3.50 1.87
CA GLN A 68 -10.35 -2.08 1.56
C GLN A 68 -8.99 -1.74 0.95
N GLY A 69 -8.13 -2.75 0.79
CA GLY A 69 -6.83 -2.65 0.12
C GLY A 69 -5.87 -3.69 0.65
N ILE A 70 -4.91 -4.11 -0.17
CA ILE A 70 -3.84 -5.01 0.26
C ILE A 70 -2.68 -4.15 0.71
N ARG A 71 -2.13 -4.41 1.91
CA ARG A 71 -1.05 -3.63 2.48
C ARG A 71 0.20 -4.47 2.67
N PHE A 72 1.34 -3.87 2.39
CA PHE A 72 2.66 -4.32 2.80
C PHE A 72 3.25 -3.18 3.61
N ILE A 73 3.46 -3.39 4.91
CA ILE A 73 4.01 -2.39 5.83
C ILE A 73 5.37 -2.91 6.29
N PHE A 74 6.38 -2.07 6.16
CA PHE A 74 7.75 -2.38 6.51
C PHE A 74 8.06 -1.91 7.94
N THR A 75 9.09 -2.49 8.53
CA THR A 75 9.51 -2.18 9.92
C THR A 75 9.99 -0.73 10.08
N ASP A 76 10.44 -0.08 9.01
CA ASP A 76 10.85 1.33 9.01
C ASP A 76 9.69 2.33 8.88
N GLY A 77 8.44 1.86 8.82
CA GLY A 77 7.25 2.69 8.65
C GLY A 77 6.83 2.93 7.19
N SER A 78 7.65 2.50 6.21
CA SER A 78 7.29 2.54 4.79
C SER A 78 6.14 1.57 4.49
N ARG A 79 5.40 1.83 3.41
CA ARG A 79 4.30 0.95 3.00
C ARG A 79 4.01 0.99 1.51
N ILE A 80 3.51 -0.13 1.02
CA ILE A 80 2.95 -0.30 -0.32
C ILE A 80 1.50 -0.73 -0.15
N ILE A 81 0.57 -0.05 -0.81
CA ILE A 81 -0.85 -0.38 -0.76
C ILE A 81 -1.38 -0.58 -2.18
N PHE A 82 -2.10 -1.67 -2.40
CA PHE A 82 -2.84 -1.92 -3.64
C PHE A 82 -4.34 -1.76 -3.38
N ARG A 83 -5.03 -1.03 -4.26
CA ARG A 83 -6.49 -0.97 -4.30
C ARG A 83 -6.97 -1.24 -5.71
N LEU A 84 -7.99 -2.07 -5.83
CA LEU A 84 -8.70 -2.27 -7.08
C LEU A 84 -10.00 -1.47 -7.03
N SER A 85 -10.26 -0.70 -8.07
CA SER A 85 -11.47 0.11 -8.20
C SER A 85 -12.01 0.03 -9.62
N GLY A 86 -13.31 0.29 -9.80
CA GLY A 86 -13.98 0.17 -11.10
C GLY A 86 -15.02 -0.94 -11.08
N THR A 87 -16.29 -0.54 -11.17
CA THR A 87 -17.46 -1.43 -11.15
C THR A 87 -18.16 -1.52 -12.50
N GLY A 88 -17.60 -0.90 -13.55
CA GLY A 88 -18.24 -0.76 -14.87
C GLY A 88 -17.64 -1.65 -15.97
N VAL A 89 -18.19 -1.46 -17.18
CA VAL A 89 -17.75 -2.12 -18.43
C VAL A 89 -16.43 -1.59 -18.99
N ALA A 90 -15.92 -0.46 -18.49
CA ALA A 90 -14.72 0.22 -19.00
C ALA A 90 -13.38 -0.36 -18.45
N GLY A 91 -13.41 -1.57 -17.88
CA GLY A 91 -12.25 -2.17 -17.20
C GLY A 91 -12.15 -1.75 -15.73
N ALA A 92 -10.98 -2.00 -15.14
CA ALA A 92 -10.69 -1.62 -13.76
C ALA A 92 -9.54 -0.60 -13.69
N THR A 93 -9.38 0.01 -12.53
CA THR A 93 -8.22 0.81 -12.16
C THR A 93 -7.54 0.15 -10.96
N VAL A 94 -6.30 -0.30 -11.15
CA VAL A 94 -5.41 -0.67 -10.05
C VAL A 94 -4.71 0.60 -9.57
N ARG A 95 -4.91 0.96 -8.31
CA ARG A 95 -4.20 2.06 -7.65
C ARG A 95 -3.12 1.50 -6.76
N LEU A 96 -1.88 1.88 -7.06
CA LEU A 96 -0.69 1.54 -6.28
C LEU A 96 -0.23 2.79 -5.53
N TYR A 97 -0.23 2.71 -4.21
CA TYR A 97 0.28 3.73 -3.32
C TYR A 97 1.64 3.28 -2.82
N LEU A 98 2.63 4.14 -2.96
CA LEU A 98 3.98 3.93 -2.49
C LEU A 98 4.28 5.01 -1.46
N GLU A 99 4.68 4.60 -0.26
CA GLU A 99 5.14 5.50 0.78
C GLU A 99 6.46 5.01 1.34
N LYS A 100 7.52 5.79 1.16
CA LYS A 100 8.85 5.51 1.70
C LYS A 100 9.16 6.49 2.82
N TYR A 101 9.29 5.98 4.04
CA TYR A 101 9.74 6.79 5.15
C TYR A 101 11.24 7.05 5.07
N THR A 102 11.64 8.27 5.39
CA THR A 102 13.03 8.68 5.60
C THR A 102 13.10 9.51 6.87
N ALA A 103 13.90 9.07 7.84
CA ALA A 103 14.11 9.76 9.10
C ALA A 103 14.69 11.17 8.90
N PRO A 104 14.57 12.09 9.87
CA PRO A 104 15.13 13.44 9.78
C PRO A 104 16.61 13.53 9.37
N SER A 105 17.40 12.52 9.73
CA SER A 105 18.83 12.41 9.41
C SER A 105 19.13 11.89 8.00
N GLY A 106 18.11 11.44 7.28
CA GLY A 106 18.24 10.95 5.92
C GLY A 106 18.23 12.06 4.87
N ASP A 107 18.25 11.65 3.61
CA ASP A 107 18.09 12.59 2.50
C ASP A 107 16.62 12.96 2.35
N LEU A 108 16.27 14.17 2.79
CA LEU A 108 14.91 14.70 2.76
C LEU A 108 14.62 15.54 1.50
N GLY A 109 15.64 15.79 0.67
CA GLY A 109 15.59 16.72 -0.46
C GLY A 109 15.32 16.09 -1.82
N ARG A 110 15.22 14.76 -1.89
CA ARG A 110 14.99 14.04 -3.16
C ARG A 110 13.64 14.37 -3.77
N ASP A 111 13.55 14.18 -5.08
CA ASP A 111 12.24 14.05 -5.71
C ASP A 111 11.56 12.75 -5.26
N ALA A 112 10.23 12.70 -5.27
CA ALA A 112 9.50 11.52 -4.83
C ALA A 112 9.54 10.36 -5.85
N PHE A 113 9.98 10.62 -7.08
CA PHE A 113 10.07 9.65 -8.17
C PHE A 113 11.52 9.27 -8.54
N GLU A 114 12.52 9.80 -7.83
CA GLU A 114 13.94 9.44 -7.94
C GLU A 114 14.39 8.49 -6.83
#